data_AF-A0A453HGR2-F1
#
_entry.id   AF-A0A453HGR2-F1
#
_cell.length_a   1.000
_cell.length_b   1.000
_cell.length_c   1.000
_cell.angle_alpha   90.00
_cell.angle_beta   90.00
_cell.angle_gamma   90.00
#
_symmetry.space_group_name_H-M   'P 1'
#
loop_
_entity.id
_entity.type
_entity.pdbx_description
1 polymer ?
#
loop_
_entity_poly.entity_id
_entity_poly.type
_entity_poly.pdbx_seq_one_letter_code
_entity_poly.pdbx_strand_id
1 'polypeptide(L)'
;MDEKDWLSLVAVHSDAWLLAVAFYFGARFGFDKESRKRLFSMINNLPTIYEVVTGTAKKQVKEKHPKSSSKINKSGTKRKHTSPAISPART
;
A
#
# COMPACT_ATOMS: atom_id res chain seq x y z
N MET A 1 -1.84 -12.54 -36.90
CA MET A 1 -1.93 -11.74 -35.66
C MET A 1 -0.58 -11.08 -35.49
N ASP A 2 -0.55 -9.77 -35.28
CA ASP A 2 0.72 -9.07 -35.06
C ASP A 2 1.31 -9.46 -33.70
N GLU A 3 2.64 -9.41 -33.58
CA GLU A 3 3.35 -9.84 -32.37
C GLU A 3 2.83 -9.12 -31.12
N LYS A 4 2.55 -7.82 -31.23
CA LYS A 4 2.01 -7.01 -30.13
C LYS A 4 0.61 -7.45 -29.69
N ASP A 5 -0.23 -7.84 -30.65
CA ASP A 5 -1.59 -8.33 -30.36
C ASP A 5 -1.53 -9.73 -29.75
N TRP A 6 -0.61 -10.57 -30.23
CA TRP A 6 -0.38 -11.89 -29.66
C TRP A 6 0.13 -11.78 -28.21
N LEU A 7 1.13 -10.94 -27.94
CA LEU A 7 1.64 -10.68 -26.59
C LEU A 7 0.55 -10.13 -25.67
N SER A 8 -0.29 -9.24 -26.18
CA SER A 8 -1.45 -8.69 -25.45
C SER A 8 -2.45 -9.80 -25.07
N LEU A 9 -2.74 -10.73 -25.98
CA LEU A 9 -3.63 -11.86 -25.72
C LEU A 9 -3.07 -12.80 -24.65
N VAL A 10 -1.78 -13.12 -24.73
CA VAL A 10 -1.08 -13.94 -23.73
C VAL A 10 -1.10 -13.24 -22.37
N ALA A 11 -0.89 -11.93 -22.33
CA ALA A 11 -0.91 -11.15 -21.10
C ALA A 11 -2.27 -11.19 -20.40
N VAL A 12 -3.39 -10.98 -21.12
CA VAL A 12 -4.74 -11.04 -20.53
C VAL A 12 -5.06 -12.43 -19.98
N HIS A 13 -4.70 -13.50 -20.70
CA HIS A 13 -4.90 -14.87 -20.19
C HIS A 13 -4.04 -15.16 -18.96
N SER A 14 -2.82 -14.64 -18.94
CA SER A 14 -1.91 -14.79 -17.80
C SER A 14 -2.46 -14.07 -16.56
N ASP A 15 -3.00 -12.85 -16.72
CA ASP A 15 -3.64 -12.10 -15.63
C ASP A 15 -4.82 -12.88 -15.03
N ALA A 16 -5.69 -13.44 -15.87
CA ALA A 16 -6.81 -14.27 -15.44
C ALA A 16 -6.36 -15.55 -14.72
N TRP A 17 -5.33 -16.22 -15.23
CA TRP A 17 -4.77 -17.42 -14.61
C TRP A 17 -4.18 -17.14 -13.24
N LEU A 18 -3.42 -16.05 -13.07
CA LEU A 18 -2.87 -15.66 -11.78
C LEU A 18 -3.96 -15.36 -10.75
N LEU A 19 -5.05 -14.71 -11.15
CA LEU A 19 -6.20 -14.47 -10.28
C LEU A 19 -6.85 -15.80 -9.86
N ALA A 20 -7.06 -16.72 -10.80
CA ALA A 20 -7.62 -18.04 -10.51
C ALA A 20 -6.73 -18.82 -9.53
N VAL A 21 -5.41 -18.85 -9.75
CA VAL A 21 -4.45 -19.52 -8.87
C VAL A 21 -4.44 -18.90 -7.47
N ALA A 22 -4.40 -17.57 -7.36
CA ALA A 22 -4.41 -16.88 -6.08
C ALA A 22 -5.68 -17.19 -5.27
N PHE A 23 -6.85 -17.17 -5.90
CA PHE A 23 -8.12 -17.45 -5.23
C PHE A 23 -8.35 -18.94 -4.96
N TYR A 24 -7.78 -19.83 -5.77
CA TYR A 24 -7.75 -21.27 -5.49
C TYR A 24 -6.98 -21.57 -4.20
N PHE A 25 -5.79 -20.99 -4.03
CA PHE A 25 -5.04 -21.10 -2.78
C PHE A 25 -5.76 -20.39 -1.62
N GLY A 26 -6.36 -19.22 -1.87
CA GLY A 26 -7.19 -18.55 -0.87
C GLY A 26 -8.31 -19.45 -0.34
N ALA A 27 -9.01 -20.16 -1.22
CA ALA A 27 -10.06 -21.11 -0.80
C ALA A 27 -9.48 -22.28 0.02
N ARG A 28 -8.32 -22.83 -0.36
CA ARG A 28 -7.66 -23.90 0.39
C ARG A 28 -7.11 -23.48 1.74
N PHE A 29 -6.72 -22.23 1.89
CA PHE A 29 -6.29 -21.65 3.16
C PHE A 29 -7.47 -21.18 4.03
N GLY A 30 -8.71 -21.37 3.57
CA GLY A 30 -9.90 -21.00 4.32
C GLY A 30 -10.16 -19.50 4.36
N PHE A 31 -9.77 -18.74 3.31
CA PHE A 31 -10.01 -17.30 3.27
C PHE A 31 -11.50 -16.98 3.34
N ASP A 32 -11.86 -16.21 4.35
CA ASP A 32 -13.18 -15.63 4.52
C ASP A 32 -13.39 -14.42 3.59
N LYS A 33 -14.54 -13.75 3.73
CA LYS A 33 -14.90 -12.60 2.88
C LYS A 33 -13.90 -11.46 3.00
N GLU A 34 -13.37 -11.20 4.19
CA GLU A 34 -12.43 -10.10 4.43
C GLU A 34 -11.04 -10.42 3.86
N SER A 35 -10.55 -11.64 4.08
CA SER A 35 -9.26 -12.11 3.55
C SER A 35 -9.24 -12.10 2.02
N ARG A 36 -10.34 -12.51 1.38
CA ARG A 36 -10.51 -12.43 -0.09
C ARG A 36 -10.48 -10.99 -0.60
N LYS A 37 -11.13 -10.05 0.11
CA LYS A 37 -11.09 -8.62 -0.23
C LYS A 37 -9.68 -8.04 -0.09
N ARG A 38 -8.97 -8.38 0.99
CA ARG A 38 -7.58 -7.96 1.21
C ARG A 38 -6.66 -8.47 0.10
N LEU A 39 -6.76 -9.75 -0.25
CA LEU A 39 -6.01 -10.35 -1.34
C LEU A 39 -6.27 -9.63 -2.67
N PHE A 40 -7.55 -9.41 -3.00
CA PHE A 40 -7.93 -8.67 -4.20
C PHE A 40 -7.34 -7.26 -4.22
N SER A 41 -7.41 -6.53 -3.09
CA SER A 41 -6.83 -5.20 -2.99
C SER A 41 -5.32 -5.21 -3.20
N MET A 42 -4.60 -6.19 -2.64
CA MET A 42 -3.14 -6.31 -2.83
C MET A 42 -2.78 -6.58 -4.29
N ILE A 43 -3.53 -7.45 -4.98
CA ILE A 43 -3.32 -7.76 -6.40
C ILE A 43 -3.57 -6.50 -7.25
N ASN A 44 -4.66 -5.77 -7.02
CA ASN A 44 -4.99 -4.56 -7.78
C ASN A 44 -4.09 -3.35 -7.45
N ASN A 45 -3.24 -3.44 -6.42
CA ASN A 45 -2.21 -2.44 -6.16
C ASN A 45 -0.98 -2.59 -7.09
N LEU A 46 -1.00 -3.58 -7.98
CA LEU A 46 0.01 -3.78 -9.01
C LEU A 46 -0.62 -3.55 -10.39
N PRO A 47 0.15 -3.05 -11.37
CA PRO A 47 -0.31 -3.04 -12.74
C PRO A 47 -0.45 -4.49 -13.24
N THR A 48 -1.43 -4.73 -14.11
CA THR A 48 -1.58 -6.05 -14.73
C THR A 48 -0.47 -6.29 -15.75
N ILE A 49 -0.25 -7.56 -16.12
CA ILE A 49 0.72 -7.89 -17.17
C ILE A 49 0.30 -7.23 -18.47
N TYR A 50 -1.01 -7.22 -18.78
CA TYR A 50 -1.52 -6.51 -19.96
C TYR A 50 -1.22 -5.01 -19.93
N GLU A 51 -1.41 -4.34 -18.80
CA GLU A 51 -1.11 -2.92 -18.67
C GLU A 51 0.38 -2.62 -18.86
N VAL A 52 1.26 -3.51 -18.37
CA VAL A 52 2.70 -3.42 -18.57
C VAL A 52 3.06 -3.63 -20.05
N VAL A 53 2.53 -4.67 -20.69
CA VAL A 53 2.81 -5.01 -22.10
C VAL A 53 2.29 -3.95 -23.07
N THR A 54 1.14 -3.33 -22.77
CA THR A 54 0.55 -2.28 -23.61
C THR A 54 1.08 -0.88 -23.31
N GLY A 55 1.89 -0.73 -22.25
CA GLY A 55 2.40 0.58 -21.80
C GLY A 55 1.32 1.49 -21.20
N THR A 56 0.17 0.93 -20.83
CA THR A 56 -0.93 1.66 -20.19
C THR A 56 -0.85 1.67 -18.66
N ALA A 57 0.13 0.96 -18.08
CA ALA A 57 0.39 0.90 -16.66
C ALA A 57 0.60 2.30 -16.05
N LYS A 58 -0.39 2.77 -15.28
CA LYS A 58 -0.26 4.00 -14.50
C LYS A 58 0.56 3.70 -13.25
N LYS A 59 1.64 4.46 -13.04
CA LYS A 59 2.48 4.41 -11.82
C LYS A 59 1.59 4.70 -10.61
N GLN A 60 1.33 3.70 -9.77
CA GLN A 60 0.44 3.89 -8.63
C GLN A 60 0.99 4.95 -7.66
N VAL A 61 0.11 5.88 -7.30
CA VAL A 61 0.35 6.91 -6.29
C VAL A 61 0.48 6.24 -4.92
N LYS A 62 1.62 6.51 -4.29
CA LYS A 62 1.99 6.28 -2.89
C LYS A 62 0.80 6.09 -1.93
N GLU A 63 0.85 4.95 -1.23
CA GLU A 63 0.00 4.46 -0.15
C GLU A 63 -0.70 5.52 0.72
N LYS A 64 -2.02 5.35 0.95
CA LYS A 64 -2.68 5.84 2.17
C LYS A 64 -2.88 4.66 3.13
N HIS A 65 -2.00 4.56 4.12
CA HIS A 65 -2.20 3.74 5.32
C HIS A 65 -3.58 4.01 5.96
N PRO A 66 -4.29 2.99 6.49
CA PRO A 66 -5.42 3.21 7.37
C PRO A 66 -4.91 3.78 8.70
N LYS A 67 -5.34 5.00 9.04
CA LYS A 67 -5.03 5.65 10.32
C LYS A 67 -5.65 4.85 11.47
N SER A 68 -4.80 4.29 12.33
CA SER A 68 -5.16 3.91 13.70
C SER A 68 -5.75 5.13 14.42
N SER A 69 -6.99 5.01 14.88
CA SER A 69 -7.72 6.04 15.63
C SER A 69 -7.30 6.05 17.10
N SER A 70 -6.15 6.65 17.41
CA SER A 70 -5.78 6.93 18.80
C SER A 70 -6.30 8.33 19.18
N LYS A 71 -7.37 8.33 19.99
CA LYS A 71 -8.01 9.51 20.59
C LYS A 71 -6.98 10.39 21.34
N ILE A 72 -7.05 11.68 21.03
CA ILE A 72 -6.37 12.80 21.68
C ILE A 72 -6.90 12.95 23.12
N ASN A 73 -6.02 12.98 24.12
CA ASN A 73 -6.27 13.66 25.38
C ASN A 73 -5.25 14.79 25.56
N LYS A 74 -5.81 15.97 25.83
CA LYS A 74 -5.22 17.29 25.79
C LYS A 74 -4.79 17.71 27.20
N SER A 75 -3.50 17.96 27.42
CA SER A 75 -2.96 18.78 28.52
C SER A 75 -1.54 19.18 28.11
N GLY A 76 -1.02 20.38 28.24
CA GLY A 76 -1.44 21.65 28.79
C GLY A 76 -0.15 22.49 28.78
N THR A 77 -0.10 23.53 27.94
CA THR A 77 1.08 24.33 27.62
C THR A 77 1.64 25.10 28.83
N LYS A 78 2.97 25.05 29.06
CA LYS A 78 3.82 26.20 29.44
C LYS A 78 5.30 25.78 29.57
N ARG A 79 6.15 26.17 28.62
CA ARG A 79 7.59 26.36 28.85
C ARG A 79 7.89 27.85 28.66
N LYS A 80 8.24 28.54 29.74
CA LYS A 80 8.78 29.90 29.69
C LYS A 80 10.31 29.81 29.67
N HIS A 81 10.91 30.37 28.64
CA HIS A 81 12.33 30.66 28.56
C HIS A 81 12.71 31.74 29.56
N THR A 82 13.77 31.50 30.35
CA THR A 82 14.58 32.54 30.97
C THR A 82 16.01 32.03 31.14
N SER A 83 16.94 32.61 30.37
CA SER A 83 18.34 32.78 30.77
C SER A 83 18.56 34.29 30.90
N PRO A 84 19.32 34.76 31.90
CA PRO A 84 20.64 35.26 31.54
C PRO A 84 21.75 35.10 32.61
N ALA A 85 22.98 35.14 32.09
CA ALA A 85 24.20 35.76 32.62
C ALA A 85 24.91 35.28 33.92
N ILE A 86 26.12 34.73 33.71
CA ILE A 86 27.45 35.09 34.28
C ILE A 86 27.63 35.13 35.82
N SER A 87 28.52 34.21 36.27
CA SER A 87 29.35 33.96 37.49
C SER A 87 29.63 35.09 38.52
N PRO A 88 30.30 34.87 39.71
CA PRO A 88 31.01 33.67 40.22
C PRO A 88 30.91 33.32 41.74
N ALA A 89 31.51 32.17 42.09
CA ALA A 89 32.30 31.80 43.28
C ALA A 89 31.86 32.08 44.76
N ARG A 90 31.85 30.98 45.53
CA ARG A 90 32.49 30.75 46.85
C ARG A 90 32.37 31.87 47.91
N THR A 91 31.64 31.62 48.99
CA THR A 91 32.10 31.04 50.28
C THR A 91 30.87 30.59 51.07
#